data_AF-A0A6V8LNK7-F1
#
_entry.id   AF-A0A6V8LNK7-F1
#
_cell.length_a   1.000
_cell.length_b   1.000
_cell.length_c   1.000
_cell.angle_alpha   90.00
_cell.angle_beta   90.00
_cell.angle_gamma   90.00
#
_symmetry.space_group_name_H-M   'P 1'
#
loop_
_entity.id
_entity.type
_entity.pdbx_description
1 polymer ?
#
loop_
_entity_poly.entity_id
_entity_poly.type
_entity_poly.pdbx_seq_one_letter_code
_entity_poly.pdbx_strand_id
1 'polypeptide(L)'
;MAVTPADFHAVKGHYLSLDALSTDQDGWITAIAVTVQGIVGSAAEKHRRDRMQYRLLASVQNLQSGLPVVWIASPDDSQIKHVNIFRPRERCPFVGKKLPDICWGTSSAAWKAASPGERTLANLLEAARQVLDNANLNSRAR
;
A
#
# COMPACT_ATOMS: atom_id res chain seq x y z
N MET A 1 -9.60 -14.55 0.68
CA MET A 1 -10.69 -14.05 1.53
C MET A 1 -10.57 -12.55 1.68
N ALA A 2 -11.72 -11.85 1.65
CA ALA A 2 -11.83 -10.45 2.04
C ALA A 2 -11.62 -10.29 3.56
N VAL A 3 -11.49 -9.05 4.03
CA VAL A 3 -11.16 -8.76 5.44
C VAL A 3 -12.45 -8.68 6.25
N THR A 4 -12.51 -9.40 7.37
CA THR A 4 -13.70 -9.38 8.23
C THR A 4 -13.86 -8.01 8.92
N PRO A 5 -15.10 -7.60 9.31
CA PRO A 5 -15.29 -6.38 10.08
C PRO A 5 -14.49 -6.36 11.39
N ALA A 6 -14.39 -7.49 12.09
CA ALA A 6 -13.64 -7.62 13.34
C ALA A 6 -12.13 -7.35 13.12
N ASP A 7 -11.54 -7.98 12.10
CA ASP A 7 -10.13 -7.76 11.74
C ASP A 7 -9.88 -6.30 11.32
N PHE A 8 -10.78 -5.73 10.52
CA PHE A 8 -10.69 -4.34 10.10
C PHE A 8 -10.72 -3.38 11.29
N HIS A 9 -11.62 -3.57 12.25
CA HIS A 9 -11.71 -2.73 13.45
C HIS A 9 -10.48 -2.87 14.36
N ALA A 10 -9.95 -4.08 14.51
CA ALA A 10 -8.71 -4.31 15.24
C ALA A 10 -7.55 -3.52 14.61
N VAL A 11 -7.40 -3.56 13.28
CA VAL A 11 -6.36 -2.81 12.56
C VAL A 11 -6.62 -1.30 12.61
N LYS A 12 -7.87 -0.85 12.53
CA LYS A 12 -8.24 0.59 12.62
C LYS A 12 -7.83 1.20 13.96
N GLY A 13 -7.80 0.41 15.04
CA GLY A 13 -7.25 0.83 16.33
C GLY A 13 -5.77 1.26 16.27
N HIS A 14 -4.99 0.71 15.32
CA HIS A 14 -3.58 1.07 15.09
C HIS A 14 -3.41 2.09 13.95
N TYR A 15 -4.30 2.06 12.96
CA TYR A 15 -4.28 2.95 11.80
C TYR A 15 -5.54 3.80 11.78
N LEU A 16 -5.53 4.92 12.52
CA LEU A 16 -6.72 5.77 12.69
C LEU A 16 -7.29 6.32 11.38
N SER A 17 -6.46 6.49 10.35
CA SER A 17 -6.85 6.94 9.01
C SER A 17 -7.36 5.82 8.10
N LEU A 18 -7.47 4.59 8.61
CA LEU A 18 -7.96 3.45 7.85
C LEU A 18 -9.48 3.56 7.63
N ASP A 19 -9.86 3.58 6.36
CA ASP A 19 -11.24 3.66 5.90
C ASP A 19 -11.56 2.49 4.97
N ALA A 20 -12.79 2.00 5.06
CA ALA A 20 -13.33 1.05 4.09
C ALA A 20 -13.84 1.83 2.87
N LEU A 21 -13.31 1.51 1.69
CA LEU A 21 -13.78 2.09 0.43
C LEU A 21 -14.96 1.32 -0.16
N SER A 22 -15.01 0.01 0.09
CA SER A 22 -16.05 -0.88 -0.41
C SER A 22 -16.20 -2.09 0.49
N THR A 23 -17.42 -2.61 0.56
CA THR A 23 -17.78 -3.85 1.23
C THR A 23 -18.56 -4.75 0.29
N ASP A 24 -18.54 -6.07 0.53
CA ASP A 24 -19.45 -6.98 -0.16
C ASP A 24 -20.83 -7.07 0.53
N GLN A 25 -21.66 -8.01 0.08
CA GLN A 25 -23.03 -8.21 0.58
C GLN A 25 -23.08 -8.67 2.04
N ASP A 26 -22.02 -9.33 2.52
CA ASP A 26 -21.89 -9.82 3.89
C ASP A 26 -21.19 -8.80 4.81
N GLY A 27 -20.89 -7.60 4.28
CA GLY A 27 -20.22 -6.53 5.00
C GLY A 27 -18.71 -6.71 5.13
N TRP A 28 -18.09 -7.66 4.42
CA TRP A 28 -16.65 -7.85 4.46
C TRP A 28 -15.97 -6.74 3.67
N ILE A 29 -14.84 -6.27 4.17
CA ILE A 29 -14.12 -5.17 3.56
C ILE A 29 -13.35 -5.70 2.35
N THR A 30 -13.65 -5.15 1.17
CA THR A 30 -13.04 -5.57 -0.10
C THR A 30 -12.06 -4.56 -0.65
N ALA A 31 -12.14 -3.30 -0.21
CA ALA A 31 -11.18 -2.25 -0.55
C ALA A 31 -10.99 -1.27 0.62
N ILE A 32 -9.79 -0.73 0.74
CA ILE A 32 -9.42 0.17 1.83
C ILE A 32 -8.68 1.41 1.33
N ALA A 33 -8.70 2.45 2.16
CA ALA A 33 -7.82 3.59 2.06
C ALA A 33 -7.17 3.87 3.41
N VAL A 34 -5.87 4.19 3.43
CA VAL A 34 -5.15 4.47 4.67
C VAL A 34 -4.04 5.50 4.43
N THR A 35 -3.78 6.35 5.41
CA THR A 35 -2.63 7.27 5.37
C THR A 35 -1.49 6.68 6.19
N VAL A 36 -0.34 6.49 5.55
CA VAL A 36 0.88 5.96 6.17
C VAL A 36 1.98 7.02 6.07
N GLN A 37 2.77 7.17 7.13
CA GLN A 37 3.99 7.97 7.09
C GLN A 37 5.13 7.15 6.51
N GLY A 38 5.85 7.73 5.56
CA GLY A 38 7.09 7.20 5.00
C GLY A 38 8.14 8.29 4.84
N ILE A 39 9.05 8.09 3.90
CA ILE A 39 10.06 9.07 3.49
C ILE A 39 9.84 9.53 2.05
N VAL A 40 10.43 10.65 1.65
CA VAL A 40 10.45 11.10 0.24
C VAL A 40 11.17 10.09 -0.64
N GLY A 41 12.19 9.39 -0.10
CA GLY A 41 12.81 8.23 -0.74
C GLY A 41 13.51 8.54 -2.07
N SER A 42 13.96 9.78 -2.27
CA SER A 42 14.58 10.21 -3.54
C SER A 42 15.95 9.60 -3.80
N ALA A 43 16.29 9.45 -5.09
CA ALA A 43 17.64 9.09 -5.51
C ALA A 43 18.68 10.12 -5.03
N ALA A 44 18.32 11.41 -5.00
CA ALA A 44 19.15 12.45 -4.39
C ALA A 44 19.19 12.30 -2.86
N GLU A 45 20.38 12.39 -2.27
CA GLU A 45 20.59 12.18 -0.83
C GLU A 45 19.95 13.26 0.05
N LYS A 46 20.02 14.52 -0.40
CA LYS A 46 19.66 15.72 0.37
C LYS A 46 18.27 15.69 1.03
N HIS A 47 17.30 15.00 0.42
CA HIS A 47 15.92 14.90 0.90
C HIS A 47 15.45 13.46 1.09
N ARG A 48 16.34 12.48 0.95
CA ARG A 48 15.94 11.06 0.89
C ARG A 48 15.19 10.62 2.14
N ARG A 49 15.58 11.13 3.31
CA ARG A 49 15.04 10.77 4.63
C ARG A 49 13.93 11.69 5.13
N ASP A 50 13.60 12.74 4.37
CA ASP A 50 12.54 13.68 4.75
C ASP A 50 11.21 12.92 4.84
N ARG A 51 10.41 13.22 5.87
CA ARG A 51 9.15 12.52 6.09
C ARG A 51 8.09 12.99 5.09
N MET A 52 7.28 12.05 4.61
CA MET A 52 6.18 12.31 3.70
C MET A 52 5.00 11.40 4.06
N GLN A 53 3.78 11.92 3.97
CA GLN A 53 2.57 11.12 4.15
C GLN A 53 2.08 10.61 2.81
N TYR A 54 1.70 9.34 2.77
CA TYR A 54 1.14 8.69 1.59
C TYR A 54 -0.27 8.20 1.88
N ARG A 55 -1.25 8.65 1.10
CA ARG A 55 -2.60 8.09 1.10
C ARG A 55 -2.63 6.91 0.14
N LEU A 56 -2.78 5.73 0.69
CA LEU A 56 -2.77 4.46 -0.02
C LEU A 56 -4.20 4.00 -0.29
N LEU A 57 -4.43 3.40 -1.45
CA LEU A 57 -5.66 2.70 -1.81
C LEU A 57 -5.30 1.26 -2.20
N ALA A 58 -6.09 0.27 -1.78
CA ALA A 58 -5.82 -1.13 -2.11
C ALA A 58 -7.11 -1.96 -2.17
N SER A 59 -7.13 -2.94 -3.08
CA SER A 59 -8.10 -4.04 -3.00
C SER A 59 -7.57 -5.08 -2.02
N VAL A 60 -8.42 -5.52 -1.10
CA VAL A 60 -8.09 -6.52 -0.07
C VAL A 60 -8.94 -7.79 -0.18
N GLN A 61 -9.74 -7.90 -1.24
CA GLN A 61 -10.60 -9.06 -1.49
C GLN A 61 -9.83 -10.39 -1.61
N ASN A 62 -8.62 -10.34 -2.17
CA ASN A 62 -7.79 -11.51 -2.49
C ASN A 62 -6.45 -11.51 -1.74
N LEU A 63 -6.43 -10.93 -0.54
CA LEU A 63 -5.20 -10.66 0.22
C LEU A 63 -4.42 -11.95 0.56
N GLN A 64 -5.14 -13.06 0.76
CA GLN A 64 -4.55 -14.39 0.98
C GLN A 64 -3.97 -15.03 -0.28
N SER A 65 -4.38 -14.61 -1.48
CA SER A 65 -3.93 -15.20 -2.74
C SER A 65 -2.64 -14.55 -3.26
N GLY A 66 -2.43 -13.28 -2.93
CA GLY A 66 -1.25 -12.54 -3.37
C GLY A 66 -1.20 -11.14 -2.77
N LEU A 67 -0.05 -10.50 -2.96
CA LEU A 67 0.16 -9.13 -2.51
C LEU A 67 -0.58 -8.19 -3.48
N PRO A 68 -1.54 -7.39 -3.01
CA PRO A 68 -2.33 -6.55 -3.89
C PRO A 68 -1.49 -5.38 -4.45
N VAL A 69 -1.97 -4.83 -5.56
CA VAL A 69 -1.51 -3.52 -6.02
C VAL A 69 -1.98 -2.47 -5.01
N VAL A 70 -1.06 -1.61 -4.60
CA VAL A 70 -1.33 -0.49 -3.69
C VAL A 70 -1.04 0.80 -4.42
N TRP A 71 -2.09 1.58 -4.66
CA TRP A 71 -2.02 2.86 -5.36
C TRP A 71 -1.76 4.01 -4.39
N ILE A 72 -1.05 5.03 -4.86
CA ILE A 72 -0.81 6.28 -4.15
C ILE A 72 -1.81 7.34 -4.63
N ALA A 73 -2.77 7.70 -3.78
CA ALA A 73 -3.73 8.77 -4.04
C ALA A 73 -3.24 10.15 -3.58
N SER A 74 -2.29 10.19 -2.66
CA SER A 74 -1.60 11.41 -2.22
C SER A 74 -0.20 11.03 -1.72
N PRO A 75 0.83 11.84 -1.94
CA PRO A 75 0.80 13.12 -2.66
C PRO A 75 0.62 12.93 -4.18
N ASP A 76 0.49 14.03 -4.92
CA ASP A 76 0.39 13.98 -6.37
C ASP A 76 1.65 13.38 -7.01
N ASP A 77 1.52 12.71 -8.16
CA ASP A 77 2.65 12.06 -8.86
C ASP A 77 3.83 13.01 -9.12
N SER A 78 3.57 14.29 -9.39
CA SER A 78 4.60 15.32 -9.60
C SER A 78 5.44 15.58 -8.34
N GLN A 79 4.91 15.29 -7.15
CA GLN A 79 5.57 15.46 -5.86
C GLN A 79 6.28 14.18 -5.41
N ILE A 80 5.89 13.01 -5.95
CA ILE A 80 6.51 11.74 -5.62
C ILE A 80 7.91 11.65 -6.24
N LYS A 81 8.90 11.47 -5.37
CA LYS A 81 10.30 11.23 -5.75
C LYS A 81 10.80 9.86 -5.30
N HIS A 82 9.95 9.06 -4.66
CA HIS A 82 10.36 7.83 -4.02
C HIS A 82 10.74 6.77 -5.06
N VAL A 83 11.96 6.22 -4.93
CA VAL A 83 12.49 5.22 -5.87
C VAL A 83 11.77 3.86 -5.85
N ASN A 84 10.87 3.64 -4.89
CA ASN A 84 10.07 2.42 -4.75
C ASN A 84 8.63 2.60 -5.25
N ILE A 85 8.32 3.72 -5.91
CA ILE A 85 6.99 3.98 -6.45
C ILE A 85 7.10 4.06 -7.97
N PHE A 86 6.33 3.22 -8.66
CA PHE A 86 6.20 3.28 -10.10
C PHE A 86 5.38 4.50 -10.51
N ARG A 87 5.76 5.11 -11.65
CA ARG A 87 4.94 6.13 -12.30
C ARG A 87 3.56 5.56 -12.70
N PRO A 88 2.53 6.39 -12.86
CA PRO A 88 1.19 5.94 -13.20
C PRO A 88 1.15 5.12 -14.49
N ARG A 89 0.89 3.81 -14.39
CA ARG A 89 0.80 2.89 -15.54
C ARG A 89 -0.61 2.36 -15.73
N GLU A 90 -1.22 1.87 -14.66
CA GLU A 90 -2.55 1.26 -14.64
C GLU A 90 -3.61 2.21 -14.08
N ARG A 91 -4.86 1.98 -14.47
CA ARG A 91 -6.00 2.78 -14.00
C ARG A 91 -6.45 2.24 -12.65
N CYS A 92 -6.43 3.07 -11.61
CA CYS A 92 -6.93 2.71 -10.30
C CYS A 92 -8.45 2.51 -10.37
N PRO A 93 -8.98 1.33 -9.97
CA PRO A 93 -10.40 1.04 -10.09
C PRO A 93 -11.28 1.91 -9.17
N PHE A 94 -10.72 2.46 -8.10
CA PHE A 94 -11.47 3.22 -7.10
C PHE A 94 -11.71 4.68 -7.48
N VAL A 95 -10.81 5.28 -8.27
CA VAL A 95 -10.88 6.70 -8.65
C VAL A 95 -10.96 6.93 -10.16
N GLY A 96 -10.87 5.86 -10.97
CA GLY A 96 -10.97 5.93 -12.43
C GLY A 96 -9.80 6.64 -13.13
N LYS A 97 -8.75 7.01 -12.41
CA LYS A 97 -7.55 7.70 -12.93
C LYS A 97 -6.32 6.79 -12.83
N LYS A 98 -5.29 7.07 -13.64
CA LYS A 98 -3.98 6.42 -13.46
C LYS A 98 -3.32 6.97 -12.21
N LEU A 99 -2.92 6.09 -11.31
CA LEU A 99 -2.21 6.45 -10.08
C LEU A 99 -0.85 5.74 -10.03
N PRO A 100 0.15 6.35 -9.37
CA PRO A 100 1.39 5.66 -9.02
C PRO A 100 1.10 4.45 -8.13
N ASP A 101 1.96 3.43 -8.18
CA ASP A 101 1.80 2.19 -7.42
C ASP A 101 3.11 1.73 -6.76
N ILE A 102 3.00 1.05 -5.62
CA ILE A 102 4.16 0.57 -4.87
C ILE A 102 4.90 -0.53 -5.64
N CYS A 103 6.21 -0.37 -5.79
CA CYS A 103 7.11 -1.42 -6.25
C CYS A 103 7.53 -2.31 -5.08
N TRP A 104 6.86 -3.45 -4.97
CA TRP A 104 7.10 -4.43 -3.92
C TRP A 104 8.47 -5.12 -3.96
N GLY A 105 9.16 -5.12 -5.10
CA GLY A 105 10.44 -5.83 -5.23
C GLY A 105 10.33 -7.29 -4.76
N THR A 106 11.22 -7.69 -3.84
CA THR A 106 11.26 -9.03 -3.25
C THR A 106 10.16 -9.29 -2.22
N SER A 107 9.48 -8.26 -1.69
CA SER A 107 8.37 -8.43 -0.74
C SER A 107 7.21 -9.23 -1.32
N SER A 108 7.04 -9.20 -2.66
CA SER A 108 6.06 -10.02 -3.36
C SER A 108 6.31 -11.53 -3.21
N ALA A 109 7.57 -11.96 -3.23
CA ALA A 109 7.97 -13.35 -3.05
C ALA A 109 7.83 -13.77 -1.57
N ALA A 110 8.25 -12.89 -0.64
CA ALA A 110 8.09 -13.13 0.79
C ALA A 110 6.61 -13.30 1.19
N TRP A 111 5.73 -12.46 0.63
CA TRP A 111 4.28 -12.57 0.85
C TRP A 111 3.72 -13.93 0.41
N LYS A 112 4.17 -14.42 -0.75
CA LYS A 112 3.76 -15.73 -1.27
C LYS A 112 4.35 -16.92 -0.49
N ALA A 113 5.45 -16.73 0.21
CA ALA A 113 6.05 -17.76 1.06
C ALA A 113 5.36 -17.84 2.44
N ALA A 114 4.83 -16.73 2.95
CA ALA A 114 4.05 -16.71 4.19
C ALA A 114 2.78 -17.56 4.09
N SER A 115 2.32 -18.16 5.18
CA SER A 115 1.07 -18.94 5.17
C SER A 115 -0.14 -18.04 4.89
N PRO A 116 -1.24 -18.56 4.32
CA PRO A 116 -2.44 -17.76 4.06
C PRO A 116 -3.01 -17.04 5.29
N GLY A 117 -2.86 -17.61 6.50
CA GLY A 117 -3.29 -16.98 7.75
C GLY A 117 -2.43 -15.78 8.18
N GLU A 118 -1.17 -15.70 7.72
CA GLU A 118 -0.28 -14.58 7.97
C GLU A 118 -0.44 -13.46 6.95
N ARG A 119 -1.14 -13.71 5.84
CA ARG A 119 -1.48 -12.70 4.83
C ARG A 119 -2.71 -11.94 5.34
N THR A 120 -2.49 -11.02 6.26
CA THR A 120 -3.53 -10.22 6.93
C THR A 120 -3.46 -8.76 6.51
N LEU A 121 -4.53 -8.00 6.77
CA LEU A 121 -4.54 -6.55 6.53
C LEU A 121 -3.42 -5.85 7.30
N ALA A 122 -3.18 -6.21 8.56
CA ALA A 122 -2.10 -5.65 9.36
C ALA A 122 -0.73 -5.83 8.69
N ASN A 123 -0.45 -7.04 8.22
CA ASN A 123 0.83 -7.35 7.57
C ASN A 123 0.96 -6.68 6.19
N LEU A 124 -0.14 -6.48 5.45
CA LEU A 124 -0.12 -5.68 4.23
C LEU A 124 0.28 -4.23 4.53
N LEU A 125 -0.33 -3.61 5.54
CA LEU A 125 -0.06 -2.21 5.89
C LEU A 125 1.36 -2.03 6.41
N GLU A 126 1.84 -2.97 7.23
CA GLU A 126 3.21 -2.97 7.72
C GLU A 126 4.22 -3.18 6.56
N ALA A 127 3.95 -4.08 5.62
CA ALA A 127 4.78 -4.24 4.43
C ALA A 127 4.81 -2.95 3.58
N ALA A 128 3.67 -2.29 3.39
CA ALA A 128 3.61 -1.01 2.68
C ALA A 128 4.43 0.07 3.40
N ARG A 129 4.30 0.16 4.73
CA ARG A 129 5.08 1.09 5.56
C ARG A 129 6.58 0.83 5.41
N GLN A 130 7.02 -0.42 5.50
CA GLN A 130 8.44 -0.77 5.34
C GLN A 130 9.01 -0.39 3.97
N VAL A 131 8.23 -0.55 2.90
CA VAL A 131 8.64 -0.13 1.55
C VAL A 131 8.73 1.39 1.44
N LEU A 132 7.84 2.12 2.09
CA LEU A 132 7.80 3.58 2.08
C LEU A 132 8.76 4.23 3.08
N ASP A 133 9.28 3.50 4.07
CA ASP A 133 10.29 3.96 5.03
C ASP A 133 11.73 3.72 4.53
N ASN A 134 11.92 2.94 3.46
CA ASN A 134 13.25 2.55 2.96
C ASN A 134 13.42 2.89 1.48
N ALA A 135 14.47 3.61 1.11
CA ALA A 135 14.78 3.89 -0.29
C ALA A 135 15.64 2.76 -0.90
N ASN A 136 15.05 1.89 -1.74
CA ASN A 136 15.82 0.89 -2.47
C ASN A 136 16.30 1.48 -3.80
N LEU A 137 17.58 1.87 -3.86
CA LEU A 137 18.18 2.48 -5.05
C LEU A 137 18.28 1.55 -6.27
N ASN A 138 18.08 0.24 -6.05
CA ASN A 138 18.02 -0.81 -7.06
C ASN A 138 16.57 -1.26 -7.34
N SER A 139 15.58 -0.49 -6.90
CA SER A 139 14.17 -0.73 -7.19
C SER A 139 13.91 -0.72 -8.69
N ARG A 140 13.00 -1.58 -9.15
CA ARG A 140 12.57 -1.67 -10.55
C ARG A 140 11.76 -0.47 -11.01
N ALA A 141 11.36 0.41 -10.09
CA ALA A 141 10.57 1.60 -10.38
C ALA A 141 11.40 2.85 -10.74
N ARG A 142 12.72 2.76 -10.58
CA ARG A 142 13.65 3.84 -10.93
C ARG A 142 13.81 3.96 -12.44
#